data_AF-A0A2E6Z0K1-F1
#
_entry.id   AF-A0A2E6Z0K1-F1
#
_cell.length_a   1.000
_cell.length_b   1.000
_cell.length_c   1.000
_cell.angle_alpha   90.00
_cell.angle_beta   90.00
_cell.angle_gamma   90.00
#
_symmetry.space_group_name_H-M   'P 1'
#
loop_
_entity.id
_entity.type
_entity.pdbx_description
1 polymer ?
#
loop_
_entity_poly.entity_id
_entity_poly.type
_entity_poly.pdbx_seq_one_letter_code
_entity_poly.pdbx_strand_id
1 'polypeptide(L)' 'MAKEQSPKISEVRPSRLSGLKLGRIGEIISELKKTRWPSRSEATRLTLLVLTIAGIIGIILGIIDMGFSRLFEIISEG' A
#
# COMPACT_ATOMS: atom_id res chain seq x y z
N MET A 1 -12.02 -26.74 66.71
CA MET A 1 -12.48 -26.90 65.32
C MET A 1 -11.76 -25.88 64.47
N ALA A 2 -10.78 -26.32 63.68
CA ALA A 2 -10.03 -25.49 62.74
C ALA A 2 -10.92 -25.12 61.54
N LYS A 3 -10.82 -23.88 61.06
CA LYS A 3 -11.24 -23.49 59.71
C LYS A 3 -10.07 -22.81 59.03
N GLU A 4 -9.48 -23.53 58.09
CA GLU A 4 -8.57 -23.04 57.06
C GLU A 4 -9.32 -22.26 55.97
N GLN A 5 -8.52 -21.55 55.16
CA GLN A 5 -8.76 -20.92 53.85
C GLN A 5 -9.41 -19.52 53.87
N SER A 6 -8.86 -18.52 53.17
CA SER A 6 -8.09 -18.56 51.92
C SER A 6 -7.21 -17.30 51.79
N PRO A 7 -6.03 -17.36 51.13
CA PRO A 7 -5.22 -16.17 50.87
C PRO A 7 -6.03 -15.18 50.03
N LYS A 8 -6.16 -13.95 50.54
CA LYS A 8 -6.86 -12.84 49.89
C LYS A 8 -6.09 -12.51 48.60
N ILE A 9 -6.51 -13.10 47.48
CA ILE A 9 -5.94 -12.85 46.16
C ILE A 9 -5.96 -11.34 45.94
N SER A 10 -4.76 -10.78 45.78
CA SER A 10 -4.54 -9.37 45.48
C SER A 10 -5.35 -8.99 44.25
N GLU A 11 -6.27 -8.07 44.43
CA GLU A 11 -7.04 -7.45 43.35
C GLU A 11 -6.04 -6.71 42.44
N VAL A 12 -5.62 -7.37 41.36
CA VAL A 12 -4.76 -6.77 40.33
C VAL A 12 -5.58 -5.69 39.65
N ARG A 13 -5.41 -4.45 40.10
CA ARG A 13 -5.93 -3.26 39.43
C ARG A 13 -5.41 -3.28 37.99
N PRO A 14 -6.26 -3.32 36.95
CA PRO A 14 -5.78 -3.21 35.59
C PRO A 14 -5.14 -1.82 35.47
N SER A 15 -3.83 -1.80 35.29
CA SER A 15 -3.08 -0.61 34.95
C SER A 15 -3.67 -0.07 33.65
N ARG A 16 -4.38 1.06 33.76
CA ARG A 16 -4.80 1.84 32.60
C ARG A 16 -3.54 2.39 31.94
N LEU A 17 -2.88 1.58 31.11
CA LEU A 17 -1.91 2.04 30.12
C LEU A 17 -2.66 2.78 28.99
N SER A 18 -3.40 3.81 29.36
CA SER A 18 -3.96 4.79 28.45
C SER A 18 -2.86 5.80 28.15
N GLY A 19 -2.01 5.49 27.18
CA GLY A 19 -0.88 6.36 26.85
C GLY A 19 -0.41 6.35 25.40
N LEU A 20 -0.95 5.50 24.53
CA LEU A 20 -0.68 5.66 23.10
C LEU A 20 -1.60 6.74 22.53
N LYS A 21 -0.97 7.80 22.02
CA LYS A 21 -1.57 8.91 21.24
C LYS A 21 -2.13 8.41 19.89
N LEU A 22 -2.97 7.37 19.90
CA LEU A 22 -3.68 6.80 18.75
C LEU A 22 -4.79 7.72 18.23
N GLY A 23 -5.17 8.76 18.98
CA GLY A 23 -6.23 9.70 18.59
C GLY A 23 -6.00 10.36 17.22
N ARG A 24 -4.75 10.71 16.90
CA ARG A 24 -4.39 11.35 15.61
C ARG A 24 -4.60 10.42 14.41
N ILE A 25 -4.40 9.11 14.56
CA ILE A 25 -4.62 8.14 13.49
C ILE A 25 -6.13 8.01 13.21
N GLY A 26 -6.95 8.07 14.26
CA GLY A 26 -8.41 8.09 14.13
C GLY A 26 -8.94 9.32 13.39
N GLU A 27 -8.36 10.50 13.63
CA GLU A 27 -8.66 11.73 12.90
C GLU A 27 -8.29 11.63 11.42
N ILE A 28 -7.09 11.12 11.10
CA ILE A 28 -6.64 10.92 9.71
C ILE A 28 -7.54 9.93 8.96
N ILE A 29 -7.90 8.81 9.58
CA ILE A 29 -8.82 7.83 8.96
C ILE A 29 -10.20 8.45 8.72
N SER A 30 -10.69 9.27 9.65
CA SER A 30 -11.97 9.95 9.52
C SER A 30 -11.96 10.95 8.36
N GLU A 31 -10.85 11.63 8.12
CA GLU A 31 -10.67 12.55 6.99
C GLU A 31 -10.55 11.80 5.66
N LEU A 32 -9.76 10.71 5.61
CA LEU A 32 -9.59 9.88 4.41
C LEU A 32 -10.90 9.23 3.95
N LYS A 33 -11.84 9.00 4.85
CA LYS A 33 -13.17 8.46 4.53
C LYS A 33 -14.07 9.49 3.83
N LYS A 34 -13.78 10.79 3.93
CA LYS A 34 -14.47 11.84 3.16
C LYS A 34 -14.01 11.88 1.71
N THR A 35 -12.82 11.35 1.42
CA THR A 35 -12.30 11.26 0.07
C THR A 35 -13.10 10.23 -0.72
N ARG A 36 -13.52 10.62 -1.92
CA ARG A 36 -14.29 9.78 -2.83
C ARG A 36 -13.33 8.80 -3.52
N TRP A 37 -13.02 7.69 -2.85
CA TRP A 37 -12.20 6.64 -3.43
C TRP A 37 -12.93 5.99 -4.60
N PRO A 38 -12.23 5.70 -5.71
CA PRO A 38 -12.83 5.05 -6.86
C PRO A 38 -13.38 3.68 -6.46
N SER A 39 -14.51 3.30 -7.06
CA SER A 39 -15.05 1.94 -6.90
C SER A 39 -14.01 0.93 -7.39
N ARG A 40 -13.98 -0.27 -6.80
CA ARG A 40 -13.06 -1.35 -7.24
C ARG A 40 -13.14 -1.60 -8.74
N SER A 41 -14.35 -1.48 -9.32
CA SER A 41 -14.56 -1.61 -10.76
C SER A 41 -13.95 -0.47 -11.59
N GLU A 42 -14.00 0.76 -11.10
CA GLU A 42 -13.41 1.93 -11.77
C GLU A 42 -11.89 1.85 -11.73
N ALA A 43 -11.33 1.52 -10.56
CA ALA A 43 -9.90 1.31 -10.40
C ALA A 43 -9.38 0.25 -11.37
N THR A 44 -10.07 -0.89 -11.51
CA THR A 44 -9.68 -1.93 -12.48
C THR A 44 -9.72 -1.45 -13.92
N ARG A 45 -10.77 -0.71 -14.32
CA ARG A 45 -10.88 -0.17 -15.69
C ARG A 45 -9.75 0.82 -16.00
N LEU A 46 -9.44 1.70 -15.06
CA LEU A 46 -8.36 2.68 -15.20
C LEU A 46 -7.00 1.99 -15.24
N THR A 47 -6.75 0.99 -14.39
CA THR A 47 -5.51 0.20 -14.44
C THR A 47 -5.35 -0.55 -15.76
N LEU A 48 -6.43 -1.13 -16.30
CA LEU A 48 -6.39 -1.82 -17.59
C LEU A 48 -6.03 -0.85 -18.74
N LEU A 49 -6.59 0.36 -18.71
CA LEU A 49 -6.23 1.42 -19.65
C LEU A 49 -4.73 1.75 -19.56
N VAL A 50 -4.20 1.93 -18.36
CA VAL A 50 -2.77 2.21 -18.14
C VAL A 50 -1.89 1.07 -18.65
N LEU A 51 -2.24 -0.19 -18.36
CA LEU A 51 -1.51 -1.36 -18.86
C LEU A 51 -1.49 -1.41 -20.39
N THR A 52 -2.61 -1.07 -21.04
CA THR A 52 -2.71 -1.04 -22.49
C THR A 52 -1.77 0.03 -23.08
N ILE A 53 -1.82 1.25 -22.56
CA ILE A 53 -0.99 2.36 -23.03
C ILE A 53 0.49 2.06 -22.77
N ALA A 54 0.84 1.59 -21.57
CA ALA A 54 2.20 1.22 -21.22
C ALA A 54 2.74 0.10 -22.13
N GLY A 55 1.92 -0.89 -22.47
CA GLY A 55 2.27 -1.94 -23.42
C GLY A 55 2.55 -1.39 -24.82
N ILE A 56 1.69 -0.50 -25.34
CA ILE A 56 1.89 0.13 -26.65
C ILE A 56 3.19 0.94 -26.68
N ILE A 57 3.40 1.79 -25.68
CA ILE A 57 4.62 2.61 -25.58
C ILE A 57 5.85 1.72 -25.47
N GLY A 58 5.80 0.66 -24.65
CA GLY A 58 6.89 -0.30 -24.51
C GLY A 58 7.26 -0.99 -25.82
N ILE A 59 6.27 -1.37 -26.63
CA ILE A 59 6.50 -1.94 -27.96
C ILE A 59 7.15 -0.92 -28.90
N ILE A 60 6.62 0.30 -28.95
CA ILE A 60 7.15 1.37 -29.80
C ILE A 60 8.60 1.66 -29.44
N LEU A 61 8.89 1.86 -28.16
CA LEU A 61 10.24 2.09 -27.66
C LEU A 61 11.14 0.90 -28.01
N GLY A 62 10.73 -0.33 -27.73
CA GLY A 62 11.51 -1.52 -28.06
C GLY A 62 11.87 -1.64 -29.56
N ILE A 63 10.94 -1.32 -30.45
CA ILE A 63 11.21 -1.28 -31.90
C ILE A 63 12.23 -0.19 -32.23
N ILE A 64 12.05 1.00 -31.65
CA ILE A 64 12.95 2.14 -31.85
C ILE A 64 14.37 1.80 -31.34
N ASP A 65 14.50 1.20 -30.17
CA ASP A 65 15.78 0.78 -29.58
C ASP A 65 16.51 -0.25 -30.47
N MET A 66 15.77 -1.21 -31.04
CA MET A 66 16.31 -2.17 -32.01
C MET A 66 16.74 -1.47 -33.32
N GLY A 67 15.93 -0.54 -33.82
CA GLY A 67 16.23 0.23 -35.02
C GLY A 67 17.49 1.10 -34.84
N PHE A 68 17.62 1.77 -33.70
CA PHE A 68 18.81 2.55 -33.38
C PHE A 68 20.05 1.67 -33.26
N SER A 69 19.96 0.50 -32.64
CA SER A 69 21.10 -0.42 -32.52
C SER A 69 21.67 -0.78 -33.90
N ARG A 70 20.80 -1.07 -34.89
CA ARG A 70 21.20 -1.34 -36.28
C ARG A 70 21.77 -0.11 -36.98
N LEU A 71 21.19 1.06 -36.74
CA LEU A 71 21.67 2.31 -37.32
C LEU A 71 23.09 2.66 -36.80
N PHE A 72 23.34 2.48 -35.51
CA PHE A 72 24.66 2.68 -34.91
C PHE A 72 25.69 1.66 -35.40
N GLU A 73 25.30 0.40 -35.60
CA GLU A 73 26.16 -0.65 -36.20
C GLU A 73 26.64 -0.21 -37.59
N ILE A 74 25.72 0.23 -38.45
CA ILE A 74 26.05 0.70 -39.81
C ILE A 74 26.93 1.96 -39.80
N ILE A 75 26.68 2.89 -38.87
CA ILE A 75 27.45 4.14 -38.78
C ILE A 75 28.85 3.89 -38.21
N SER A 76 29.01 2.93 -37.29
CA SER A 76 30.29 2.67 -36.62
C SER A 76 31.21 1.72 -37.39
N GLU A 77 30.67 0.83 -38.21
CA GLU A 77 31.46 -0.06 -39.09
C GLU A 77 31.76 0.57 -40.46
N GLY A 78 31.23 1.77 -40.72
CA GLY A 78 31.50 2.60 -41.91
C GLY A 78 32.64 3.60 -41.75
#